data_AF-A0A9P7C5P4-F1
#
_entry.id   AF-A0A9P7C5P4-F1
#
_cell.length_a   1.000
_cell.length_b   1.000
_cell.length_c   1.000
_cell.angle_alpha   90.00
_cell.angle_beta   90.00
_cell.angle_gamma   90.00
#
_symmetry.space_group_name_H-M   'P 1'
#
loop_
_entity.id
_entity.type
_entity.pdbx_description
1 polymer ?
#
loop_
_entity_poly.entity_id
_entity_poly.type
_entity_poly.pdbx_seq_one_letter_code
_entity_poly.pdbx_strand_id
1 'polypeptide(L)'
;MSESVNARLLVSPLPPIPFASALQGALNYPYGCAEQTTSKGYAALILDQATSSMLGADGLDAKTRRERMEGAFGRLASMQVANGNFSMWGDDCYVNPWLTPYITEFLLDAKDAGFAVPDNVLQKALNRLSEDLLSGGNQRIRAMCWPG
;
A
#
# COMPACT_ATOMS: atom_id res chain seq x y z
N MET A 1 -30.64 34.63 -31.61
CA MET A 1 -30.36 33.46 -30.75
C MET A 1 -29.41 32.56 -31.52
N SER A 2 -28.12 32.57 -31.19
CA SER A 2 -27.14 31.66 -31.77
C SER A 2 -26.88 30.54 -30.76
N GLU A 3 -27.56 29.40 -30.96
CA GLU A 3 -27.28 28.19 -30.19
C GLU A 3 -25.95 27.61 -30.68
N SER A 4 -24.88 27.82 -29.92
CA SER A 4 -23.58 27.21 -30.24
C SER A 4 -23.57 25.77 -29.71
N VAL A 5 -23.57 24.78 -30.62
CA VAL A 5 -23.25 23.39 -30.28
C VAL A 5 -21.74 23.24 -30.14
N ASN A 6 -21.29 22.71 -29.01
CA ASN A 6 -19.89 22.34 -28.78
C ASN A 6 -19.76 20.81 -28.72
N ALA A 7 -18.88 20.23 -29.53
CA ALA A 7 -18.51 18.83 -29.50
C ALA A 7 -16.98 18.68 -29.38
N ARG A 8 -16.52 17.67 -28.62
CA ARG A 8 -15.10 17.32 -28.49
C ARG A 8 -14.90 15.83 -28.78
N LEU A 9 -13.89 15.49 -29.57
CA LEU A 9 -13.49 14.13 -29.90
C LEU A 9 -12.01 13.96 -29.51
N LEU A 10 -11.71 12.93 -28.71
CA LEU A 10 -10.35 12.53 -28.36
C LEU A 10 -10.06 11.19 -29.03
N VAL A 11 -8.97 11.11 -29.80
CA VAL A 11 -8.46 9.85 -30.38
C VAL A 11 -7.07 9.61 -29.80
N SER A 12 -6.89 8.46 -29.15
CA SER A 12 -5.64 8.08 -28.50
C SER A 12 -5.40 6.58 -28.68
N PRO A 13 -4.14 6.14 -28.87
CA PRO A 13 -3.78 4.73 -28.80
C PRO A 13 -3.72 4.20 -27.37
N LEU A 14 -3.84 5.07 -26.35
CA LEU A 14 -3.85 4.71 -24.94
C LEU A 14 -5.29 4.66 -24.39
N PRO A 15 -5.64 3.65 -23.59
CA PRO A 15 -6.94 3.59 -22.94
C PRO A 15 -7.09 4.77 -21.95
N PRO A 16 -8.28 5.40 -21.86
CA PRO A 16 -8.51 6.55 -21.01
C PRO A 16 -8.70 6.14 -19.53
N ILE A 17 -7.67 5.55 -18.94
CA ILE A 17 -7.66 5.15 -17.52
C ILE A 17 -7.20 6.35 -16.68
N PRO A 18 -7.97 6.77 -15.66
CA PRO A 18 -7.67 7.97 -14.89
C PRO A 18 -6.65 7.68 -13.77
N PHE A 19 -5.43 7.27 -14.14
CA PHE A 19 -4.37 6.86 -13.20
C PHE A 19 -4.03 7.94 -12.18
N ALA A 20 -3.90 9.20 -12.63
CA ALA A 20 -3.62 10.33 -11.76
C ALA A 20 -4.63 10.44 -10.62
N SER A 21 -5.93 10.47 -10.92
CA SER A 21 -6.96 10.60 -9.89
C SER A 21 -7.07 9.35 -9.02
N ALA A 22 -6.82 8.16 -9.54
CA ALA A 22 -6.82 6.93 -8.76
C ALA A 22 -5.70 6.93 -7.71
N LEU A 23 -4.47 7.28 -8.12
CA LEU A 23 -3.32 7.39 -7.21
C LEU A 23 -3.54 8.51 -6.18
N GLN A 24 -4.07 9.67 -6.59
CA GLN A 24 -4.43 10.74 -5.67
C GLN A 24 -5.54 10.32 -4.69
N GLY A 25 -6.54 9.57 -5.16
CA GLY A 25 -7.60 9.05 -4.32
C GLY A 25 -7.06 8.09 -3.25
N ALA A 26 -6.17 7.17 -3.63
CA ALA A 26 -5.50 6.28 -2.70
C ALA A 26 -4.65 7.08 -1.68
N LEU A 27 -3.85 8.03 -2.15
CA LEU A 27 -2.95 8.84 -1.32
C LEU A 27 -3.70 9.67 -0.27
N ASN A 28 -4.88 10.20 -0.62
CA ASN A 28 -5.68 11.11 0.21
C ASN A 28 -6.81 10.41 0.98
N TYR A 29 -6.91 9.08 0.88
CA TYR A 29 -7.95 8.32 1.59
C TYR A 29 -7.86 8.57 3.10
N PRO A 30 -8.96 8.77 3.85
CA PRO A 30 -8.88 9.30 5.22
C PRO A 30 -8.54 8.24 6.28
N TYR A 31 -8.73 6.96 5.96
CA TYR A 31 -8.62 5.87 6.93
C TYR A 31 -7.23 5.22 6.91
N GLY A 32 -6.93 4.43 7.94
CA GLY A 32 -5.59 3.89 8.19
C GLY A 32 -5.60 2.45 8.65
N CYS A 33 -6.42 1.59 8.04
CA CYS A 33 -6.22 0.14 8.10
C CYS A 33 -4.84 -0.24 7.53
N ALA A 34 -4.38 -1.45 7.81
CA ALA A 34 -3.16 -1.97 7.20
C ALA A 34 -3.22 -1.98 5.67
N GLU A 35 -4.32 -2.46 5.07
CA GLU A 35 -4.52 -2.47 3.60
C GLU A 35 -4.47 -1.05 3.03
N GLN A 36 -5.23 -0.12 3.62
CA GLN A 36 -5.25 1.27 3.19
C GLN A 36 -3.90 1.96 3.35
N THR A 37 -3.17 1.67 4.43
CA THR A 37 -1.82 2.19 4.67
C THR A 37 -0.85 1.70 3.59
N THR A 38 -0.98 0.44 3.19
CA THR A 38 -0.21 -0.18 2.10
C THR A 38 -0.56 0.45 0.76
N SER A 39 -1.84 0.61 0.45
CA SER A 39 -2.34 1.27 -0.77
C SER A 39 -1.86 2.73 -0.89
N LYS A 40 -1.85 3.47 0.22
CA LYS A 40 -1.25 4.82 0.30
C LYS A 40 0.26 4.79 0.09
N GLY A 41 0.93 3.82 0.69
CA GLY A 41 2.36 3.58 0.51
C GLY A 41 2.71 3.36 -0.96
N TYR A 42 2.00 2.48 -1.65
CA TYR A 42 2.14 2.28 -3.09
C TYR A 42 1.86 3.55 -3.89
N ALA A 43 0.82 4.31 -3.55
CA ALA A 43 0.55 5.57 -4.23
C ALA A 43 1.73 6.55 -4.10
N ALA A 44 2.32 6.68 -2.91
CA ALA A 44 3.51 7.49 -2.69
C ALA A 44 4.76 6.93 -3.37
N LEU A 45 4.91 5.60 -3.43
CA LEU A 45 6.00 4.93 -4.12
C LEU A 45 5.92 5.17 -5.64
N ILE A 46 4.73 5.12 -6.22
CA ILE A 46 4.52 5.29 -7.68
C ILE A 46 4.56 6.77 -8.08
N LEU A 47 4.00 7.68 -7.27
CA LEU A 47 3.98 9.13 -7.55
C LEU A 47 5.34 9.80 -7.27
N ASP A 48 6.39 9.30 -7.90
CA ASP A 48 7.66 10.02 -7.99
C ASP A 48 7.59 11.17 -9.02
N GLN A 49 8.62 12.01 -9.05
CA GLN A 49 8.63 13.20 -9.90
C GLN A 49 8.44 12.87 -11.39
N ALA A 50 9.04 11.77 -11.86
CA ALA A 50 8.97 11.37 -13.27
C ALA A 50 7.56 10.91 -13.63
N THR A 51 6.97 10.05 -12.80
CA THR A 51 5.64 9.48 -13.00
C THR A 51 4.55 10.55 -12.87
N SER A 52 4.65 11.42 -11.87
CA SER A 52 3.73 12.54 -11.71
C SER A 52 3.76 13.50 -12.90
N SER A 53 4.96 13.78 -13.44
CA SER A 53 5.11 14.61 -14.65
C SER A 53 4.49 13.94 -15.87
N MET A 54 4.69 12.63 -16.04
CA MET A 54 4.11 11.85 -17.14
C MET A 54 2.57 11.80 -17.06
N LEU A 55 2.01 11.68 -15.85
CA LEU A 55 0.58 11.58 -15.63
C LEU A 55 -0.13 12.95 -15.56
N GLY A 56 0.62 14.06 -15.54
CA GLY A 56 0.07 15.39 -15.28
C GLY A 56 -0.61 15.48 -13.91
N ALA A 57 -0.11 14.72 -12.94
CA ALA A 57 -0.64 14.67 -11.57
C ALA A 57 0.19 15.54 -10.64
N ASP A 58 -0.43 16.03 -9.56
CA ASP A 58 0.32 16.68 -8.48
C ASP A 58 1.28 15.66 -7.84
N GLY A 59 2.57 15.86 -8.02
CA GLY A 59 3.57 14.97 -7.44
C GLY A 59 3.80 15.19 -5.96
N LEU A 60 4.52 14.27 -5.35
CA LEU A 60 5.12 14.48 -4.03
C LEU A 60 6.57 14.91 -4.23
N ASP A 61 6.98 16.00 -3.58
CA ASP A 61 8.40 16.30 -3.49
C ASP A 61 9.12 15.18 -2.71
N ALA A 62 10.43 15.09 -2.93
CA ALA A 62 11.23 13.99 -2.37
C ALA A 62 11.17 13.91 -0.83
N LYS A 63 11.04 15.05 -0.13
CA LYS A 63 10.97 15.07 1.33
C LYS A 63 9.61 14.56 1.80
N THR A 64 8.51 15.11 1.29
CA THR A 64 7.17 14.65 1.69
C THR A 64 6.93 13.19 1.28
N ARG A 65 7.44 12.76 0.12
CA ARG A 65 7.38 11.35 -0.30
C ARG A 65 8.09 10.45 0.72
N ARG A 66 9.30 10.81 1.15
CA ARG A 66 10.04 10.06 2.18
C ARG A 66 9.29 10.02 3.51
N GLU A 67 8.79 11.16 4.00
CA GLU A 67 8.02 11.22 5.26
C GLU A 67 6.76 10.35 5.21
N ARG A 68 6.06 10.31 4.07
CA ARG A 68 4.90 9.42 3.87
C ARG A 68 5.30 7.94 3.91
N MET A 69 6.41 7.57 3.29
CA MET A 69 6.90 6.19 3.30
C MET A 69 7.33 5.78 4.72
N GLU A 70 8.08 6.62 5.43
CA GLU A 70 8.47 6.38 6.83
C GLU A 70 7.25 6.24 7.74
N GLY A 71 6.24 7.10 7.57
CA GLY A 71 4.97 7.01 8.29
C GLY A 71 4.20 5.71 7.99
N ALA A 72 4.18 5.28 6.73
CA ALA A 72 3.56 4.01 6.34
C ALA A 72 4.28 2.82 6.99
N PHE A 73 5.61 2.78 6.97
CA PHE A 73 6.38 1.71 7.61
C PHE A 73 6.13 1.67 9.12
N GLY A 74 6.15 2.81 9.80
CA GLY A 74 5.87 2.88 11.23
C GLY A 74 4.46 2.39 11.58
N ARG A 75 3.46 2.77 10.77
CA ARG A 75 2.08 2.32 10.95
C ARG A 75 1.93 0.81 10.73
N LEU A 76 2.50 0.27 9.66
CA LEU A 76 2.47 -1.17 9.38
C LEU A 76 3.22 -1.96 10.46
N ALA A 77 4.36 -1.45 10.94
CA ALA A 77 5.08 -2.05 12.06
C ALA A 77 4.23 -2.17 13.32
N SER A 78 3.42 -1.14 13.64
CA SER A 78 2.47 -1.19 14.77
C SER A 78 1.31 -2.17 14.59
N MET A 79 1.12 -2.69 13.37
CA MET A 79 0.07 -3.66 13.03
C MET A 79 0.63 -5.07 12.85
N GLN A 80 1.95 -5.25 12.95
CA GLN A 80 2.56 -6.56 12.89
C GLN A 80 2.42 -7.25 14.24
N VAL A 81 1.65 -8.34 14.29
CA VAL A 81 1.42 -9.12 15.50
C VAL A 81 2.61 -10.02 15.80
N ALA A 82 2.66 -10.60 17.00
CA ALA A 82 3.82 -11.35 17.49
C ALA A 82 4.27 -12.51 16.58
N ASN A 83 3.34 -13.16 15.88
CA ASN A 83 3.63 -14.25 14.96
C ASN A 83 4.13 -13.79 13.57
N GLY A 84 4.32 -12.48 13.34
CA GLY A 84 4.83 -11.93 12.09
C GLY A 84 3.79 -11.57 11.04
N ASN A 85 2.52 -11.95 11.23
CA ASN A 85 1.43 -11.46 10.38
C ASN A 85 1.10 -10.00 10.66
N PHE A 86 0.30 -9.41 9.77
CA PHE A 86 -0.32 -8.12 10.00
C PHE A 86 -1.81 -8.27 10.32
N SER A 87 -2.28 -7.59 11.35
CA SER A 87 -3.70 -7.41 11.60
C SER A 87 -4.23 -6.16 10.90
N MET A 88 -5.55 -6.07 10.74
CA MET A 88 -6.16 -4.97 9.99
C MET A 88 -5.98 -3.62 10.71
N TRP A 89 -5.96 -3.64 12.05
CA TRP A 89 -6.00 -2.44 12.88
C TRP A 89 -4.93 -2.39 13.98
N GLY A 90 -4.10 -3.43 14.13
CA GLY A 90 -3.18 -3.58 15.25
C GLY A 90 -3.78 -4.32 16.45
N ASP A 91 -4.92 -4.97 16.26
CA ASP A 91 -5.51 -5.89 17.23
C ASP A 91 -5.01 -7.32 17.03
N ASP A 92 -4.88 -8.07 18.13
CA ASP A 92 -4.35 -9.43 18.11
C ASP A 92 -5.42 -10.50 17.81
N CYS A 93 -6.65 -10.12 17.44
CA CYS A 93 -7.77 -11.06 17.35
C CYS A 93 -8.15 -11.49 15.93
N TYR A 94 -7.78 -10.73 14.90
CA TYR A 94 -8.13 -11.09 13.53
C TYR A 94 -7.02 -10.73 12.53
N VAL A 95 -6.38 -11.77 12.00
CA VAL A 95 -5.42 -11.66 10.91
C VAL A 95 -6.09 -12.11 9.62
N ASN A 96 -6.07 -11.25 8.60
CA ASN A 96 -6.45 -11.65 7.26
C ASN A 96 -5.22 -12.27 6.57
N PRO A 97 -5.28 -13.56 6.15
CA PRO A 97 -4.14 -14.24 5.54
C PRO A 97 -3.63 -13.59 4.25
N TRP A 98 -4.47 -12.81 3.55
CA TRP A 98 -4.07 -12.11 2.33
C TRP A 98 -3.34 -10.79 2.58
N LEU A 99 -3.41 -10.26 3.80
CA LEU A 99 -2.84 -8.97 4.13
C LEU A 99 -1.32 -9.04 4.26
N THR A 100 -0.80 -10.10 4.88
CA THR A 100 0.64 -10.32 5.05
C THR A 100 1.40 -10.35 3.71
N PRO A 101 1.02 -11.13 2.69
CA PRO A 101 1.74 -11.12 1.41
C PRO A 101 1.65 -9.77 0.71
N TYR A 102 0.50 -9.10 0.72
CA TYR A 102 0.33 -7.77 0.10
C TYR A 102 1.24 -6.71 0.73
N ILE A 103 1.31 -6.68 2.06
CA ILE A 103 2.21 -5.78 2.79
C ILE A 103 3.67 -6.15 2.52
N THR A 104 3.99 -7.44 2.49
CA THR A 104 5.37 -7.89 2.30
C THR A 104 5.89 -7.51 0.92
N GLU A 105 5.06 -7.65 -0.12
CA GLU A 105 5.38 -7.18 -1.48
C GLU A 105 5.66 -5.67 -1.48
N PHE A 106 4.81 -4.87 -0.83
CA PHE A 106 5.03 -3.43 -0.71
C PHE A 106 6.36 -3.09 -0.02
N LEU A 107 6.70 -3.78 1.06
CA LEU A 107 7.94 -3.56 1.79
C LEU A 107 9.18 -3.94 0.96
N LEU A 108 9.07 -4.97 0.10
CA LEU A 108 10.13 -5.35 -0.83
C LEU A 108 10.30 -4.29 -1.92
N ASP A 109 9.22 -3.90 -2.59
CA ASP A 109 9.25 -2.87 -3.64
C ASP A 109 9.78 -1.53 -3.12
N ALA A 110 9.40 -1.15 -1.89
CA ALA A 110 9.92 0.05 -1.25
C ALA A 110 11.42 -0.06 -0.95
N LYS A 111 11.91 -1.24 -0.53
CA LYS A 111 13.34 -1.50 -0.30
C LYS A 111 14.13 -1.43 -1.61
N ASP A 112 13.61 -2.03 -2.68
CA ASP A 112 14.22 -2.00 -4.01
C ASP A 112 14.26 -0.59 -4.61
N ALA A 113 13.26 0.25 -4.28
CA ALA A 113 13.26 1.67 -4.60
C ALA A 113 14.19 2.53 -3.71
N GLY A 114 14.92 1.91 -2.77
CA GLY A 114 15.93 2.58 -1.95
C GLY A 114 15.41 3.24 -0.67
N PHE A 115 14.18 2.94 -0.23
CA PHE A 115 13.68 3.42 1.06
C PHE A 115 14.24 2.61 2.23
N ALA A 116 14.40 3.27 3.39
CA ALA A 116 14.89 2.65 4.62
C ALA A 116 13.78 1.84 5.32
N VAL A 117 13.44 0.69 4.74
CA VAL A 117 12.46 -0.25 5.31
C VAL A 117 13.04 -0.90 6.58
N PRO A 118 12.30 -0.95 7.71
CA PRO A 118 12.77 -1.60 8.92
C PRO A 118 13.01 -3.10 8.70
N ASP A 119 14.28 -3.53 8.75
CA ASP A 119 14.66 -4.91 8.45
C ASP A 119 13.97 -5.93 9.36
N ASN A 120 13.77 -5.60 10.64
CA ASN A 120 13.08 -6.48 11.59
C ASN A 120 11.62 -6.75 11.19
N VAL A 121 10.92 -5.77 10.62
CA VAL A 121 9.52 -5.91 10.18
C VAL A 121 9.46 -6.80 8.94
N LEU A 122 10.32 -6.51 7.96
CA LEU A 122 10.38 -7.27 6.71
C LEU A 122 10.80 -8.73 6.96
N GLN A 123 11.84 -8.97 7.76
CA GLN A 123 12.29 -10.34 8.05
C GLN A 123 11.24 -11.17 8.79
N LYS A 124 10.52 -10.58 9.76
CA LYS A 124 9.41 -11.27 10.43
C LYS A 124 8.30 -11.65 9.45
N ALA A 125 7.96 -10.77 8.51
CA ALA A 125 6.94 -11.03 7.51
C ALA A 125 7.37 -12.15 6.54
N LEU A 126 8.61 -12.12 6.06
CA LEU A 126 9.16 -13.16 5.18
C LEU A 126 9.23 -14.52 5.86
N ASN A 127 9.69 -14.58 7.11
CA ASN A 127 9.69 -15.81 7.90
C ASN A 127 8.27 -16.37 8.04
N ARG A 128 7.30 -15.49 8.33
CA ARG A 128 5.91 -15.88 8.46
C ARG A 128 5.33 -16.44 7.15
N LEU A 129 5.60 -15.80 6.02
CA LEU A 129 5.17 -16.31 4.71
C LEU A 129 5.80 -17.68 4.39
N SER A 130 7.07 -17.87 4.73
CA SER A 130 7.74 -19.17 4.56
C SER A 130 7.05 -20.26 5.38
N GLU A 131 6.69 -20.00 6.63
CA GLU A 131 5.95 -20.94 7.47
C GLU A 131 4.54 -21.24 6.92
N ASP A 132 3.83 -20.23 6.43
CA ASP A 132 2.48 -20.38 5.86
C ASP A 132 2.50 -21.22 4.58
N LEU A 133 3.53 -21.07 3.75
CA LEU A 133 3.74 -21.91 2.56
C LEU A 133 4.04 -23.36 2.92
N LEU A 134 4.91 -23.60 3.91
CA LEU A 134 5.30 -24.95 4.33
C LEU A 134 4.19 -25.69 5.08
N SER A 135 3.29 -24.97 5.78
CA SER A 135 2.18 -25.55 6.54
C SER A 135 0.92 -25.79 5.72
N GLY A 136 0.93 -25.50 4.41
CA GLY A 136 -0.19 -25.76 3.50
C GLY A 136 -1.26 -24.66 3.45
N GLY A 137 -0.92 -23.42 3.85
CA GLY A 137 -1.79 -22.26 3.69
C GLY A 137 -3.05 -22.33 4.57
N ASN A 138 -2.89 -22.25 5.88
CA ASN A 138 -4.03 -22.34 6.79
C ASN A 138 -4.90 -21.07 6.72
N GLN A 139 -6.05 -21.15 6.03
CA GLN A 139 -7.03 -20.06 5.81
C GLN A 139 -7.70 -19.54 7.11
N ARG A 140 -7.36 -20.12 8.26
CA ARG A 140 -7.85 -19.70 9.59
C ARG A 140 -6.68 -19.35 10.49
N ILE A 141 -6.04 -18.22 10.22
CA ILE A 141 -5.07 -17.64 11.16
C ILE A 141 -5.88 -16.98 12.29
N ARG A 142 -6.30 -17.78 13.26
CA ARG A 142 -6.65 -17.24 14.58
C ARG A 142 -5.35 -16.82 15.23
N ALA A 143 -5.06 -15.52 15.20
CA ALA A 143 -4.21 -14.96 16.23
C ALA A 143 -4.86 -15.32 17.59
N MET A 144 -4.04 -15.80 18.51
CA MET A 144 -4.47 -16.57 19.68
C MET A 144 -5.16 -15.63 20.70
N CYS A 145 -6.39 -15.19 20.42
CA CYS A 145 -7.21 -14.46 21.39
C CYS A 145 -7.85 -15.45 22.36
N TRP A 146 -7.17 -15.72 23.46
CA TRP A 146 -7.78 -16.34 24.65
C TRP A 146 -8.46 -15.25 25.48
N PRO A 147 -9.72 -15.42 25.92
CA PRO A 147 -10.36 -14.44 26.78
C PRO A 147 -9.79 -14.62 28.20
N GLY A 148 -9.17 -13.56 28.73
CA GLY A 148 -8.97 -13.37 30.16
C GLY A 148 -10.15 -12.61 30.73
#